data_AF-A0A2N3CQH3-F1
#
_entry.id   AF-A0A2N3CQH3-F1
#
_cell.length_a   1.000
_cell.length_b   1.000
_cell.length_c   1.000
_cell.angle_alpha   90.00
_cell.angle_beta   90.00
_cell.angle_gamma   90.00
#
_symmetry.space_group_name_H-M   'P 1'
#
loop_
_entity.id
_entity.type
_entity.pdbx_description
1 polymer ?
#
loop_
_entity_poly.entity_id
_entity_poly.type
_entity_poly.pdbx_seq_one_letter_code
_entity_poly.pdbx_strand_id
1 'polypeptide(L)'
;MFAGGEPTLLKNDLLRLIRACDEVGISTRLVTNASWAIDERRAERWVARLREAGLREINFSADDYHLPFVPFENIVRAWKAIKGQGFTSASVVLCSGEKSLVTPDFVDAQLGETLPRRFDDAGIGAALPDPSEDGTLYLMSNSTVQLLARARRRLSRDEQSFTGDLGPALGPCRFSMRSAAITPKNHLATCCGFEVQGNEVLDLGPIDSESDAEAKLRKAGDDVLVTALSRFGPHFLREVARKLAPEITFDESCRSMCEICEDTVTRPEVVQVLRRHADAIAATILRMDEECM
;
A
#
# COMPACT_ATOMS: atom_id res chain seq x y z
N MET A 1 3.47 4.19 9.62
CA MET A 1 2.13 4.35 9.03
C MET A 1 1.17 3.47 9.82
N PHE A 2 0.00 3.98 10.18
CA PHE A 2 -1.09 3.21 10.79
C PHE A 2 -2.17 2.96 9.73
N ALA A 3 -2.46 1.70 9.41
CA ALA A 3 -3.38 1.27 8.37
C ALA A 3 -3.96 -0.13 8.70
N GLY A 4 -4.58 -0.81 7.73
CA GLY A 4 -5.05 -2.20 7.84
C GLY A 4 -6.57 -2.29 7.94
N GLY A 5 -7.09 -2.66 9.11
CA GLY A 5 -8.51 -2.43 9.42
C GLY A 5 -8.81 -0.93 9.50
N GLU A 6 -9.72 -0.52 10.38
CA GLU A 6 -9.92 0.91 10.67
C GLU A 6 -9.15 1.29 11.94
N PRO A 7 -7.97 1.97 11.85
CA PRO A 7 -7.11 2.19 13.01
C PRO A 7 -7.78 3.05 14.09
N THR A 8 -8.70 3.95 13.71
CA THR A 8 -9.38 4.81 14.70
C THR A 8 -10.29 4.05 15.65
N LEU A 9 -10.62 2.79 15.37
CA LEU A 9 -11.33 1.91 16.32
C LEU A 9 -10.52 1.63 17.59
N LEU A 10 -9.18 1.76 17.54
CA LEU A 10 -8.30 1.68 18.71
C LEU A 10 -8.39 2.92 19.63
N LYS A 11 -9.03 4.00 19.17
CA LYS A 11 -9.33 5.20 19.97
C LYS A 11 -8.09 5.77 20.67
N ASN A 12 -8.06 5.71 22.00
CA ASN A 12 -6.98 6.29 22.81
C ASN A 12 -5.65 5.57 22.60
N ASP A 13 -5.67 4.30 22.21
CA ASP A 13 -4.45 3.53 21.97
C ASP A 13 -3.75 4.04 20.71
N LEU A 14 -4.51 4.32 19.64
CA LEU A 14 -3.98 4.97 18.45
C LEU A 14 -3.34 6.33 18.78
N LEU A 15 -4.03 7.18 19.55
CA LEU A 15 -3.51 8.49 19.92
C LEU A 15 -2.23 8.39 20.77
N ARG A 16 -2.16 7.42 21.69
CA ARG A 16 -0.96 7.14 22.48
C ARG A 16 0.21 6.70 21.60
N LEU A 17 -0.04 5.83 20.61
CA LEU A 17 0.99 5.37 19.68
C LEU A 17 1.49 6.50 18.78
N ILE A 18 0.60 7.33 18.24
CA ILE A 18 0.97 8.51 17.45
C ILE A 18 1.85 9.46 18.28
N ARG A 19 1.46 9.74 19.53
CA ARG A 19 2.23 10.60 20.43
C ARG A 19 3.61 10.02 20.74
N ALA A 20 3.69 8.73 21.04
CA ALA A 20 4.96 8.07 21.29
C ALA A 20 5.91 8.17 20.08
N CYS A 21 5.39 8.10 18.85
CA CYS A 21 6.19 8.31 17.65
C CYS A 21 6.66 9.77 17.50
N ASP A 22 5.78 10.76 17.71
CA ASP A 22 6.13 12.18 17.59
C ASP A 22 7.18 12.60 18.65
N GLU A 23 7.08 12.09 19.88
CA GLU A 23 8.04 12.33 20.97
C GLU A 23 9.47 11.87 20.64
N VAL A 24 9.62 10.85 19.80
CA VAL A 24 10.93 10.35 19.33
C VAL A 24 11.28 10.83 17.92
N GLY A 25 10.51 11.77 17.36
CA GLY A 25 10.76 12.37 16.04
C GLY A 25 10.40 11.50 14.84
N ILE A 26 9.60 10.44 15.02
CA ILE A 26 9.12 9.59 13.93
C ILE A 26 7.83 10.20 13.35
N SER A 27 7.88 10.65 12.10
CA SER A 27 6.69 11.13 11.38
C SER A 27 5.68 9.99 11.18
N THR A 28 4.41 10.27 11.42
CA THR A 28 3.33 9.29 11.31
C THR A 28 2.30 9.68 10.25
N ARG A 29 1.85 8.65 9.52
CA ARG A 29 0.72 8.70 8.59
C ARG A 29 -0.40 7.80 9.06
N LEU A 30 -1.64 8.28 9.03
CA LEU A 30 -2.85 7.50 9.28
C LEU A 30 -3.60 7.24 7.96
N VAL A 31 -3.99 6.00 7.70
CA VAL A 31 -4.95 5.64 6.64
C VAL A 31 -6.27 5.28 7.32
N THR A 32 -7.36 5.96 6.97
CA THR A 32 -8.66 5.81 7.63
C THR A 32 -9.81 5.94 6.62
N ASN A 33 -10.90 5.19 6.84
CA ASN A 33 -12.15 5.30 6.10
C ASN A 33 -13.05 6.44 6.59
N ALA A 34 -12.59 7.23 7.58
CA ALA A 34 -13.34 8.33 8.19
C ALA A 34 -14.72 7.94 8.77
N SER A 35 -14.94 6.68 9.15
CA SER A 35 -16.20 6.22 9.80
C SER A 35 -16.58 7.00 11.06
N TRP A 36 -15.63 7.70 11.68
CA TRP A 36 -15.85 8.58 12.83
C TRP A 36 -16.47 9.94 12.50
N ALA A 37 -16.36 10.42 11.25
CA ALA A 37 -16.82 11.73 10.80
C ALA A 37 -18.31 11.75 10.44
N ILE A 38 -19.18 11.22 11.32
CA ILE A 38 -20.62 11.12 11.05
C ILE A 38 -21.37 12.47 11.14
N ASP A 39 -20.76 13.46 11.81
CA ASP A 39 -21.24 14.83 11.93
C ASP A 39 -20.03 15.78 12.03
N GLU A 40 -20.24 17.07 11.73
CA GLU A 40 -19.18 18.10 11.71
C GLU A 40 -18.42 18.15 13.04
N ARG A 41 -19.17 18.21 14.15
CA ARG A 41 -18.60 18.29 15.49
C ARG A 41 -17.70 17.09 15.79
N ARG A 42 -18.09 15.88 15.38
CA ARG A 42 -17.28 14.66 15.54
C ARG A 42 -16.07 14.67 14.63
N ALA A 43 -16.21 15.17 13.40
CA ALA A 43 -15.11 15.28 12.47
C ALA A 43 -14.02 16.20 13.04
N GLU A 44 -14.40 17.41 13.44
CA GLU A 44 -13.50 18.40 14.06
C GLU A 44 -12.82 17.86 15.32
N ARG A 45 -13.58 17.23 16.23
CA ARG A 45 -13.01 16.64 17.45
C ARG A 45 -11.95 15.58 17.16
N TRP A 46 -12.16 14.74 16.15
CA TRP A 46 -11.19 13.72 15.81
C TRP A 46 -9.95 14.30 15.15
N VAL A 47 -10.12 15.22 14.21
CA VAL A 47 -9.00 15.92 13.58
C VAL A 47 -8.14 16.64 14.62
N ALA A 48 -8.77 17.38 15.53
CA ALA A 48 -8.07 18.07 16.62
C ALA A 48 -7.27 17.08 17.48
N ARG A 49 -7.89 15.97 17.92
CA ARG A 49 -7.20 14.94 18.72
C ARG A 49 -6.03 14.29 17.98
N LEU A 50 -6.17 14.05 16.68
CA LEU A 50 -5.09 13.50 15.86
C LEU A 50 -3.93 14.49 15.72
N ARG A 51 -4.22 15.77 15.48
CA ARG A 51 -3.22 16.85 15.48
C ARG A 51 -2.51 16.99 16.82
N GLU A 52 -3.26 17.07 17.91
CA GLU A 52 -2.75 17.19 19.27
C GLU A 52 -1.90 15.98 19.71
N ALA A 53 -2.15 14.81 19.12
CA ALA A 53 -1.32 13.63 19.30
C ALA A 53 -0.02 13.68 18.49
N GLY A 54 0.15 14.61 17.55
CA GLY A 54 1.34 14.73 16.71
C GLY A 54 1.24 14.06 15.34
N LEU A 55 0.04 13.65 14.90
CA LEU A 55 -0.13 13.04 13.56
C LEU A 55 0.30 14.03 12.48
N ARG A 56 1.16 13.63 11.54
CA ARG A 56 1.68 14.52 10.48
C ARG A 56 0.98 14.36 9.14
N GLU A 57 0.62 13.15 8.79
CA GLU A 57 0.05 12.83 7.48
C GLU A 57 -1.23 12.00 7.63
N ILE A 58 -2.17 12.18 6.70
CA ILE A 58 -3.43 11.43 6.72
C ILE A 58 -3.96 11.16 5.32
N ASN A 59 -4.47 9.95 5.16
CA ASN A 59 -5.05 9.43 3.94
C ASN A 59 -6.48 8.99 4.25
N PHE A 60 -7.45 9.63 3.60
CA PHE A 60 -8.85 9.26 3.65
C PHE A 60 -9.14 8.27 2.53
N SER A 61 -9.29 6.99 2.89
CA SER A 61 -9.61 5.93 1.94
C SER A 61 -11.09 5.97 1.58
N ALA A 62 -11.39 6.17 0.30
CA ALA A 62 -12.75 6.30 -0.21
C ALA A 62 -12.87 5.72 -1.61
N ASP A 63 -13.41 4.51 -1.71
CA ASP A 63 -13.74 3.85 -2.97
C ASP A 63 -15.08 3.12 -2.84
N ASP A 64 -15.56 2.54 -3.94
CA ASP A 64 -16.83 1.80 -3.99
C ASP A 64 -16.97 0.73 -2.91
N TYR A 65 -15.87 0.10 -2.54
CA TYR A 65 -15.86 -1.01 -1.58
C TYR A 65 -15.98 -0.52 -0.13
N HIS A 66 -15.85 0.79 0.11
CA HIS A 66 -16.15 1.42 1.41
C HIS A 66 -17.63 1.82 1.54
N LEU A 67 -18.29 2.22 0.44
CA LEU A 67 -19.64 2.79 0.44
C LEU A 67 -20.71 1.95 1.17
N PRO A 68 -20.72 0.60 1.08
CA PRO A 68 -21.69 -0.20 1.83
C PRO A 68 -21.57 -0.08 3.35
N PHE A 69 -20.45 0.41 3.87
CA PHE A 69 -20.15 0.47 5.30
C PHE A 69 -20.02 1.90 5.82
N VAL A 70 -19.55 2.83 4.99
CA VAL A 70 -19.30 4.21 5.36
C VAL A 70 -19.86 5.16 4.29
N PRO A 71 -20.83 6.02 4.64
CA PRO A 71 -21.35 7.03 3.71
C PRO A 71 -20.24 7.98 3.25
N PHE A 72 -20.23 8.33 1.96
CA PHE A 72 -19.20 9.20 1.39
C PHE A 72 -19.19 10.60 2.04
N GLU A 73 -20.34 11.06 2.57
CA GLU A 73 -20.44 12.33 3.29
C GLU A 73 -19.52 12.39 4.50
N ASN A 74 -19.13 11.25 5.08
CA ASN A 74 -18.14 11.23 6.16
C ASN A 74 -16.77 11.69 5.66
N ILE A 75 -16.38 11.31 4.44
CA ILE A 75 -15.14 11.78 3.80
C ILE A 75 -15.23 13.29 3.56
N VAL A 76 -16.37 13.79 3.08
CA VAL A 76 -16.59 15.23 2.89
C VAL A 76 -16.45 15.99 4.21
N ARG A 77 -17.04 15.49 5.31
CA ARG A 77 -16.94 16.11 6.64
C ARG A 77 -15.51 16.07 7.19
N ALA A 78 -14.84 14.93 7.07
CA ALA A 78 -13.45 14.77 7.52
C ALA A 78 -12.50 15.67 6.72
N TRP A 79 -12.72 15.77 5.41
CA TRP A 79 -11.95 16.65 4.52
C TRP A 79 -12.15 18.12 4.90
N LYS A 80 -13.38 18.57 5.10
CA LYS A 80 -13.65 19.94 5.58
C LYS A 80 -12.99 20.21 6.94
N ALA A 81 -13.11 19.29 7.88
CA ALA A 81 -12.53 19.43 9.21
C ALA A 81 -11.00 19.49 9.21
N ILE A 82 -10.34 18.94 8.18
CA ILE A 82 -8.88 18.89 8.11
C ILE A 82 -8.23 20.13 7.50
N LYS A 83 -8.97 20.87 6.67
CA LYS A 83 -8.45 22.08 6.03
C LYS A 83 -8.00 23.10 7.08
N GLY A 84 -6.80 23.64 6.93
CA GLY A 84 -6.25 24.68 7.81
C GLY A 84 -5.70 24.16 9.13
N GLN A 85 -5.64 22.85 9.35
CA GLN A 85 -5.14 22.26 10.60
C GLN A 85 -3.62 22.01 10.61
N GLY A 86 -2.92 22.34 9.51
CA GLY A 86 -1.46 22.33 9.43
C GLY A 86 -0.83 20.94 9.38
N PHE A 87 -1.39 20.03 8.60
CA PHE A 87 -0.76 18.73 8.33
C PHE A 87 0.44 18.87 7.39
N THR A 88 1.32 17.87 7.36
CA THR A 88 2.34 17.78 6.30
C THR A 88 1.67 17.38 4.99
N SER A 89 0.76 16.41 5.04
CA SER A 89 -0.08 16.04 3.90
C SER A 89 -1.45 15.55 4.34
N ALA A 90 -2.45 15.85 3.53
CA ALA A 90 -3.78 15.28 3.63
C ALA A 90 -4.23 14.86 2.24
N SER A 91 -4.58 13.58 2.09
CA SER A 91 -5.00 13.04 0.80
C SER A 91 -6.31 12.29 0.86
N VAL A 92 -7.11 12.39 -0.20
CA VAL A 92 -8.13 11.37 -0.49
C VAL A 92 -7.48 10.28 -1.34
N VAL A 93 -7.66 9.03 -0.94
CA VAL A 93 -7.03 7.87 -1.59
C VAL A 93 -8.13 6.94 -2.06
N LEU A 94 -8.07 6.57 -3.33
CA LEU A 94 -9.09 5.74 -3.96
C LEU A 94 -8.48 4.82 -5.00
N CYS A 95 -9.10 3.66 -5.17
CA CYS A 95 -8.94 2.87 -6.38
C CYS A 95 -10.24 2.93 -7.20
N SER A 96 -10.12 3.07 -8.52
CA SER A 96 -11.25 3.07 -9.43
C SER A 96 -10.97 2.21 -10.66
N GLY A 97 -12.04 1.66 -11.23
CA GLY A 97 -12.04 0.92 -12.49
C GLY A 97 -13.14 1.39 -13.42
N GLU A 98 -13.34 0.69 -14.53
CA GLU A 98 -14.33 1.06 -15.57
C GLU A 98 -15.77 1.14 -15.03
N LYS A 99 -16.07 0.34 -14.00
CA LYS A 99 -17.40 0.26 -13.39
C LYS A 99 -17.52 1.05 -12.10
N SER A 100 -16.49 1.77 -11.70
CA SER A 100 -16.49 2.42 -10.40
C SER A 100 -17.42 3.62 -10.34
N LEU A 101 -18.18 3.73 -9.25
CA LEU A 101 -19.00 4.91 -8.95
C LEU A 101 -18.14 6.05 -8.39
N VAL A 102 -17.25 5.72 -7.45
CA VAL A 102 -16.27 6.62 -6.85
C VAL A 102 -15.06 6.70 -7.78
N THR A 103 -15.11 7.69 -8.67
CA THR A 103 -14.00 8.09 -9.54
C THR A 103 -13.32 9.35 -8.97
N PRO A 104 -12.13 9.73 -9.46
CA PRO A 104 -11.51 11.00 -9.08
C PRO A 104 -12.44 12.20 -9.27
N ASP A 105 -13.18 12.25 -10.38
CA ASP A 105 -14.11 13.32 -10.69
C ASP A 105 -15.33 13.33 -9.77
N PHE A 106 -15.82 12.14 -9.38
CA PHE A 106 -16.85 12.04 -8.36
C PHE A 106 -16.38 12.65 -7.05
N VAL A 107 -15.16 12.31 -6.59
CA VAL A 107 -14.61 12.86 -5.35
C VAL A 107 -14.51 14.38 -5.44
N ASP A 108 -13.94 14.93 -6.51
CA ASP A 108 -13.85 16.39 -6.68
C ASP A 108 -15.22 17.07 -6.61
N ALA A 109 -16.22 16.51 -7.30
CA ALA A 109 -17.59 17.04 -7.29
C ALA A 109 -18.19 17.01 -5.87
N GLN A 110 -17.95 15.95 -5.09
CA GLN A 110 -18.43 15.84 -3.72
C GLN A 110 -17.70 16.78 -2.75
N LEU A 111 -16.39 17.02 -2.96
CA LEU A 111 -15.61 17.94 -2.15
C LEU A 111 -15.85 19.41 -2.53
N GLY A 112 -16.27 19.67 -3.77
CA GLY A 112 -16.42 21.01 -4.32
C GLY A 112 -15.09 21.67 -4.69
N GLU A 113 -14.01 20.90 -4.83
CA GLU A 113 -12.69 21.38 -5.27
C GLU A 113 -11.96 20.32 -6.10
N THR A 114 -11.11 20.74 -7.04
CA THR A 114 -10.27 19.83 -7.82
C THR A 114 -8.93 19.59 -7.13
N LEU A 115 -8.68 18.35 -6.70
CA LEU A 115 -7.44 18.00 -6.04
C LEU A 115 -6.33 17.61 -7.03
N PRO A 116 -5.07 18.06 -6.84
CA PRO A 116 -3.94 17.56 -7.60
C PRO A 116 -3.86 16.03 -7.54
N ARG A 117 -3.77 15.37 -8.70
CA ARG A 117 -3.69 13.91 -8.79
C ARG A 117 -2.26 13.44 -8.57
N ARG A 118 -2.08 12.34 -7.82
CA ARG A 118 -0.78 11.71 -7.64
C ARG A 118 -0.35 10.92 -8.88
N PHE A 119 -1.31 10.35 -9.60
CA PHE A 119 -1.09 9.57 -10.81
C PHE A 119 -2.04 10.06 -11.90
N ASP A 120 -1.55 10.12 -13.14
CA ASP A 120 -2.43 10.39 -14.29
C ASP A 120 -3.21 9.13 -14.71
N ASP A 121 -4.03 9.25 -15.76
CA ASP A 121 -4.86 8.15 -16.27
C ASP A 121 -4.03 6.98 -16.84
N ALA A 122 -2.76 7.23 -17.19
CA ALA A 122 -1.80 6.21 -17.61
C ALA A 122 -1.07 5.57 -16.41
N GLY A 123 -1.36 5.99 -15.18
CA GLY A 123 -0.70 5.51 -13.97
C GLY A 123 0.71 6.09 -13.76
N ILE A 124 1.08 7.13 -14.51
CA ILE A 124 2.37 7.81 -14.37
C ILE A 124 2.29 8.77 -13.18
N GLY A 125 3.29 8.68 -12.30
CA GLY A 125 3.33 9.51 -11.10
C GLY A 125 3.60 10.98 -11.43
N ALA A 126 2.68 11.87 -11.01
CA ALA A 126 2.87 13.31 -11.04
C ALA A 126 3.79 13.81 -9.92
N ALA A 127 4.29 15.03 -10.05
CA ALA A 127 4.98 15.74 -8.98
C ALA A 127 4.02 16.03 -7.82
N LEU A 128 4.57 16.18 -6.61
CA LEU A 128 3.77 16.66 -5.48
C LEU A 128 3.37 18.12 -5.71
N PRO A 129 2.16 18.53 -5.26
CA PRO A 129 1.76 19.93 -5.34
C PRO A 129 2.61 20.79 -4.40
N ASP A 130 2.54 22.11 -4.57
CA ASP A 130 3.08 23.04 -3.58
C ASP A 130 2.21 23.02 -2.30
N PRO A 131 2.79 23.28 -1.12
CA PRO A 131 2.04 23.44 0.12
C PRO A 131 1.01 24.58 0.03
N SER A 132 -0.16 24.37 0.64
CA SER A 132 -1.15 25.43 0.87
C SER A 132 -0.69 26.42 1.95
N GLU A 133 -1.48 27.47 2.20
CA GLU A 133 -1.15 28.53 3.18
C GLU A 133 -0.88 28.00 4.59
N ASP A 134 -1.53 26.91 4.98
CA ASP A 134 -1.32 26.23 6.26
C ASP A 134 -0.12 25.27 6.28
N GLY A 135 0.64 25.20 5.18
CA GLY A 135 1.76 24.29 4.98
C GLY A 135 1.37 22.87 4.56
N THR A 136 0.07 22.58 4.38
CA THR A 136 -0.40 21.24 4.05
C THR A 136 -0.37 20.96 2.55
N LEU A 137 0.14 19.79 2.18
CA LEU A 137 -0.02 19.22 0.84
C LEU A 137 -1.39 18.54 0.72
N TYR A 138 -2.34 19.18 0.02
CA TYR A 138 -3.64 18.59 -0.31
C TYR A 138 -3.61 17.95 -1.69
N LEU A 139 -3.94 16.66 -1.79
CA LEU A 139 -3.89 15.92 -3.04
C LEU A 139 -4.83 14.72 -3.05
N MET A 140 -4.97 14.11 -4.21
CA MET A 140 -5.66 12.83 -4.38
C MET A 140 -4.67 11.76 -4.83
N SER A 141 -4.62 10.63 -4.13
CA SER A 141 -3.86 9.47 -4.54
C SER A 141 -4.79 8.43 -5.17
N ASN A 142 -4.87 8.44 -6.49
CA ASN A 142 -5.69 7.54 -7.30
C ASN A 142 -4.87 6.33 -7.78
N SER A 143 -5.51 5.16 -7.84
CA SER A 143 -4.95 3.97 -8.48
C SER A 143 -6.04 3.18 -9.22
N THR A 144 -5.64 2.19 -10.01
CA THR A 144 -6.59 1.20 -10.54
C THR A 144 -6.94 0.17 -9.47
N VAL A 145 -8.10 -0.48 -9.60
CA VAL A 145 -8.46 -1.64 -8.77
C VAL A 145 -7.45 -2.76 -8.99
N GLN A 146 -6.94 -3.35 -7.91
CA GLN A 146 -6.03 -4.50 -7.94
C GLN A 146 -6.76 -5.75 -7.45
N LEU A 147 -6.77 -6.81 -8.26
CA LEU A 147 -7.43 -8.09 -7.90
C LEU A 147 -6.51 -8.95 -7.03
N LEU A 148 -6.33 -8.52 -5.78
CA LEU A 148 -5.55 -9.21 -4.75
C LEU A 148 -6.44 -9.93 -3.75
N ALA A 149 -5.98 -11.06 -3.24
CA ALA A 149 -6.57 -11.79 -2.14
C ALA A 149 -8.09 -11.99 -2.30
N ARG A 150 -8.90 -11.34 -1.45
CA ARG A 150 -10.37 -11.42 -1.51
C ARG A 150 -10.96 -10.79 -2.77
N ALA A 151 -10.33 -9.76 -3.33
CA ALA A 151 -10.80 -9.08 -4.54
C ALA A 151 -10.74 -10.05 -5.73
N ARG A 152 -9.66 -10.82 -5.87
CA ARG A 152 -9.52 -11.88 -6.89
C ARG A 152 -10.66 -12.89 -6.89
N ARG A 153 -11.29 -13.13 -5.73
CA ARG A 153 -12.37 -14.13 -5.56
C ARG A 153 -13.78 -13.54 -5.68
N ARG A 154 -13.92 -12.21 -5.63
CA ARG A 154 -15.22 -11.54 -5.52
C ARG A 154 -15.51 -10.58 -6.66
N LEU A 155 -14.48 -10.05 -7.29
CA LEU A 155 -14.61 -9.07 -8.35
C LEU A 155 -14.19 -9.71 -9.66
N SER A 156 -14.83 -9.28 -10.74
CA SER A 156 -14.47 -9.68 -12.09
C SER A 156 -13.37 -8.78 -12.64
N ARG A 157 -12.65 -9.29 -13.64
CA ARG A 157 -11.53 -8.60 -14.31
C ARG A 157 -11.95 -7.32 -15.05
N ASP A 158 -13.23 -7.15 -15.34
CA ASP A 158 -13.82 -5.95 -15.94
C ASP A 158 -14.12 -4.85 -14.90
N GLU A 159 -13.84 -5.08 -13.61
CA GLU A 159 -13.79 -4.01 -12.61
C GLU A 159 -12.44 -3.30 -12.55
N GLN A 160 -11.43 -3.76 -13.28
CA GLN A 160 -10.13 -3.08 -13.36
C GLN A 160 -10.04 -2.26 -14.64
N SER A 161 -9.65 -0.99 -14.52
CA SER A 161 -9.14 -0.25 -15.68
C SER A 161 -7.76 -0.77 -16.07
N PHE A 162 -7.54 -1.02 -17.36
CA PHE A 162 -6.25 -1.44 -17.88
C PHE A 162 -5.94 -0.76 -19.21
N THR A 163 -4.86 0.00 -19.23
CA THR A 163 -4.41 0.76 -20.40
C THR A 163 -3.55 -0.05 -21.37
N GLY A 164 -3.24 -1.31 -21.03
CA GLY A 164 -2.38 -2.17 -21.84
C GLY A 164 -0.89 -2.12 -21.47
N ASP A 165 -0.46 -1.10 -20.72
CA ASP A 165 0.94 -0.94 -20.32
C ASP A 165 1.23 -1.57 -18.95
N LEU A 166 2.04 -2.62 -18.94
CA LEU A 166 2.56 -3.24 -17.71
C LEU A 166 3.90 -2.66 -17.27
N GLY A 167 4.54 -1.78 -18.04
CA GLY A 167 5.91 -1.29 -17.80
C GLY A 167 6.23 -1.01 -16.33
N PRO A 168 5.46 -0.16 -15.62
CA PRO A 168 5.66 0.10 -14.19
C PRO A 168 5.53 -1.14 -13.30
N ALA A 169 4.69 -2.10 -13.68
CA ALA A 169 4.47 -3.37 -12.97
C ALA A 169 5.58 -4.42 -13.20
N LEU A 170 6.41 -4.24 -14.24
CA LEU A 170 7.53 -5.14 -14.55
C LEU A 170 8.83 -4.76 -13.82
N GLY A 171 8.89 -3.57 -13.23
CA GLY A 171 10.07 -3.05 -12.54
C GLY A 171 10.23 -3.52 -11.08
N PRO A 172 11.24 -3.00 -10.36
CA PRO A 172 11.48 -3.31 -8.96
C PRO A 172 10.31 -2.96 -8.04
N CYS A 173 10.05 -3.81 -7.04
CA CYS A 173 9.13 -3.46 -5.98
C CYS A 173 9.74 -2.40 -5.07
N ARG A 174 9.14 -1.20 -5.06
CA ARG A 174 9.61 -0.08 -4.22
C ARG A 174 9.20 -0.19 -2.74
N PHE A 175 8.39 -1.18 -2.40
CA PHE A 175 7.82 -1.35 -1.06
C PHE A 175 8.42 -2.54 -0.31
N SER A 176 8.79 -3.61 -1.01
CA SER A 176 9.47 -4.75 -0.38
C SER A 176 10.69 -4.24 0.38
N MET A 177 10.83 -4.61 1.65
CA MET A 177 11.87 -4.17 2.60
C MET A 177 11.81 -2.70 3.03
N ARG A 178 11.46 -1.78 2.13
CA ARG A 178 11.43 -0.33 2.40
C ARG A 178 10.20 0.12 3.17
N SER A 179 9.11 -0.65 3.07
CA SER A 179 7.85 -0.44 3.76
C SER A 179 7.47 -1.68 4.57
N ALA A 180 8.39 -2.13 5.42
CA ALA A 180 8.11 -3.24 6.34
C ALA A 180 6.88 -2.94 7.20
N ALA A 181 6.06 -3.96 7.44
CA ALA A 181 4.77 -3.85 8.10
C ALA A 181 4.65 -4.83 9.26
N ILE A 182 3.83 -4.48 10.25
CA ILE A 182 3.39 -5.41 11.29
C ILE A 182 1.95 -5.81 10.98
N THR A 183 1.69 -7.10 10.83
CA THR A 183 0.34 -7.62 10.53
C THR A 183 -0.55 -7.59 11.77
N PRO A 184 -1.89 -7.70 11.62
CA PRO A 184 -2.81 -7.76 12.76
C PRO A 184 -2.59 -8.94 13.72
N LYS A 185 -1.81 -9.95 13.34
CA LYS A 185 -1.44 -11.09 14.19
C LYS A 185 -0.02 -10.99 14.72
N ASN A 186 0.55 -9.79 14.76
CA ASN A 186 1.90 -9.52 15.26
C ASN A 186 2.98 -10.28 14.50
N HIS A 187 2.91 -10.32 13.17
CA HIS A 187 4.02 -10.79 12.35
C HIS A 187 4.72 -9.60 11.69
N LEU A 188 6.04 -9.65 11.58
CA LEU A 188 6.81 -8.71 10.79
C LEU A 188 6.80 -9.18 9.33
N ALA A 189 6.46 -8.29 8.41
CA ALA A 189 6.40 -8.59 6.98
C ALA A 189 7.20 -7.58 6.15
N THR A 190 7.74 -8.04 5.03
CA THR A 190 8.50 -7.18 4.09
C THR A 190 7.60 -6.39 3.14
N CYS A 191 6.29 -6.66 3.13
CA CYS A 191 5.34 -6.14 2.14
C CYS A 191 4.14 -5.45 2.82
N CYS A 192 3.59 -4.43 2.16
CA CYS A 192 2.37 -3.72 2.57
C CYS A 192 1.16 -3.95 1.64
N GLY A 193 1.31 -4.75 0.58
CA GLY A 193 0.39 -4.79 -0.56
C GLY A 193 -0.81 -5.73 -0.43
N PHE A 194 -0.69 -6.84 0.31
CA PHE A 194 -1.77 -7.81 0.53
C PHE A 194 -1.55 -8.58 1.84
N GLU A 195 -2.46 -9.51 2.17
CA GLU A 195 -2.31 -10.36 3.35
C GLU A 195 -1.16 -11.36 3.14
N VAL A 196 -0.06 -11.11 3.82
CA VAL A 196 1.19 -11.86 3.69
C VAL A 196 1.44 -12.80 4.86
N GLN A 197 0.55 -12.86 5.85
CA GLN A 197 0.73 -13.81 6.94
C GLN A 197 0.76 -15.25 6.43
N GLY A 198 1.78 -16.00 6.86
CA GLY A 198 2.06 -17.37 6.43
C GLY A 198 2.75 -17.46 5.07
N ASN A 199 3.06 -16.34 4.42
CA ASN A 199 3.81 -16.35 3.17
C ASN A 199 5.29 -16.67 3.41
N GLU A 200 5.81 -17.71 2.77
CA GLU A 200 7.20 -18.16 2.97
C GLU A 200 8.28 -17.11 2.61
N VAL A 201 7.96 -16.18 1.70
CA VAL A 201 8.91 -15.18 1.21
C VAL A 201 8.74 -13.83 1.93
N LEU A 202 7.50 -13.45 2.24
CA LEU A 202 7.16 -12.10 2.70
C LEU A 202 6.86 -12.00 4.20
N ASP A 203 6.63 -13.13 4.88
CA ASP A 203 6.41 -13.20 6.33
C ASP A 203 7.72 -13.53 7.06
N LEU A 204 8.20 -12.63 7.92
CA LEU A 204 9.39 -12.81 8.76
C LEU A 204 9.06 -13.42 10.13
N GLY A 205 7.81 -13.86 10.29
CA GLY A 205 7.28 -14.53 11.47
C GLY A 205 6.86 -13.57 12.60
N PRO A 206 6.48 -14.15 13.75
CA PRO A 206 6.02 -13.38 14.91
C PRO A 206 7.04 -12.33 15.37
N ILE A 207 6.53 -11.21 15.88
CA ILE A 207 7.27 -10.10 16.48
C ILE A 207 6.55 -9.59 17.73
N ASP A 208 7.30 -9.29 18.77
CA ASP A 208 6.85 -8.74 20.05
C ASP A 208 7.89 -7.76 20.62
N SER A 209 7.75 -7.37 21.90
CA SER A 209 8.67 -6.44 22.56
C SER A 209 10.08 -6.99 22.78
N GLU A 210 10.25 -8.32 22.81
CA GLU A 210 11.56 -8.98 23.01
C GLU A 210 12.23 -9.34 21.69
N SER A 211 11.51 -9.18 20.58
CA SER A 211 11.97 -9.55 19.26
C SER A 211 12.96 -8.54 18.68
N ASP A 212 14.03 -9.05 18.06
CA ASP A 212 14.96 -8.23 17.29
C ASP A 212 14.42 -7.99 15.87
N ALA A 213 13.66 -6.89 15.72
CA ALA A 213 13.09 -6.46 14.44
C ALA A 213 14.17 -6.20 13.38
N GLU A 214 15.30 -5.60 13.80
CA GLU A 214 16.38 -5.23 12.90
C GLU A 214 17.10 -6.47 12.36
N ALA A 215 17.40 -7.44 13.21
CA ALA A 215 18.01 -8.70 12.78
C ALA A 215 17.11 -9.48 11.82
N LYS A 216 15.79 -9.50 12.05
CA LYS A 216 14.83 -10.11 11.13
C LYS A 216 14.84 -9.42 9.76
N LEU A 217 14.83 -8.08 9.74
CA LEU A 217 14.93 -7.32 8.49
C LEU A 217 16.26 -7.55 7.80
N ARG A 218 17.39 -7.56 8.53
CA ARG A 218 18.71 -7.84 7.95
C ARG A 218 18.76 -9.20 7.29
N LYS A 219 18.27 -10.24 7.97
CA LYS A 219 18.14 -11.59 7.41
C LYS A 219 17.26 -11.63 6.17
N ALA A 220 16.18 -10.85 6.12
CA ALA A 220 15.35 -10.72 4.93
C ALA A 220 16.10 -10.03 3.77
N GLY A 221 17.00 -9.08 4.08
CA GLY A 221 17.89 -8.48 3.09
C GLY A 221 18.90 -9.46 2.50
N ASP A 222 19.27 -10.51 3.23
CA ASP A 222 20.14 -11.59 2.74
C ASP A 222 19.37 -12.68 1.97
N ASP A 223 18.04 -12.67 2.02
CA ASP A 223 17.20 -13.63 1.29
C ASP A 223 17.15 -13.28 -0.20
N VAL A 224 17.58 -14.22 -1.05
CA VAL A 224 17.68 -14.02 -2.50
C VAL A 224 16.34 -13.66 -3.14
N LEU A 225 15.22 -14.20 -2.67
CA LEU A 225 13.90 -13.94 -3.26
C LEU A 225 13.39 -12.57 -2.84
N VAL A 226 13.58 -12.18 -1.57
CA VAL A 226 13.26 -10.83 -1.09
C VAL A 226 14.10 -9.78 -1.83
N THR A 227 15.39 -10.04 -1.99
CA THR A 227 16.30 -9.17 -2.76
C THR A 227 15.90 -9.09 -4.23
N ALA A 228 15.56 -10.21 -4.87
CA ALA A 228 15.06 -10.23 -6.24
C ALA A 228 13.80 -9.36 -6.39
N LEU A 229 12.84 -9.48 -5.46
CA LEU A 229 11.63 -8.65 -5.44
C LEU A 229 11.96 -7.16 -5.34
N SER A 230 12.86 -6.77 -4.43
CA SER A 230 13.20 -5.37 -4.21
C SER A 230 13.99 -4.76 -5.39
N ARG A 231 14.77 -5.55 -6.12
CA ARG A 231 15.72 -5.04 -7.14
C ARG A 231 15.25 -5.23 -8.57
N PHE A 232 14.54 -6.31 -8.86
CA PHE A 232 14.08 -6.65 -10.20
C PHE A 232 12.57 -6.86 -10.29
N GLY A 233 11.89 -6.99 -9.14
CA GLY A 233 10.44 -7.09 -9.08
C GLY A 233 9.91 -8.52 -9.18
N PRO A 234 8.60 -8.68 -8.98
CA PRO A 234 7.95 -9.99 -9.01
C PRO A 234 7.90 -10.59 -10.42
N HIS A 235 7.85 -9.77 -11.47
CA HIS A 235 7.90 -10.26 -12.84
C HIS A 235 9.20 -11.03 -13.13
N PHE A 236 10.35 -10.52 -12.67
CA PHE A 236 11.63 -11.23 -12.80
C PHE A 236 11.57 -12.63 -12.18
N LEU A 237 11.07 -12.76 -10.95
CA LEU A 237 10.93 -14.06 -10.30
C LEU A 237 9.97 -14.99 -11.06
N ARG A 238 8.87 -14.45 -11.59
CA ARG A 238 7.93 -15.21 -12.41
C ARG A 238 8.61 -15.78 -13.67
N GLU A 239 9.36 -14.95 -14.39
CA GLU A 239 10.05 -15.39 -15.62
C GLU A 239 11.18 -16.39 -15.33
N VAL A 240 11.88 -16.24 -14.20
CA VAL A 240 12.85 -17.24 -13.74
C VAL A 240 12.16 -18.57 -13.45
N ALA A 241 11.06 -18.55 -12.69
CA ALA A 241 10.29 -19.76 -12.39
C ALA A 241 9.76 -20.42 -13.67
N ARG A 242 9.23 -19.65 -14.62
CA ARG A 242 8.75 -20.16 -15.92
C ARG A 242 9.84 -20.86 -16.73
N LYS A 243 11.08 -20.35 -16.70
CA LYS A 243 12.23 -20.99 -17.38
C LYS A 243 12.66 -22.28 -16.69
N LEU A 244 12.64 -22.31 -15.35
CA LEU A 244 13.09 -23.45 -14.56
C LEU A 244 12.05 -24.58 -14.46
N ALA A 245 10.78 -24.24 -14.56
CA ALA A 245 9.64 -25.15 -14.45
C ALA A 245 8.56 -24.78 -15.49
N PRO A 246 8.76 -25.11 -16.78
CA PRO A 246 7.84 -24.76 -17.87
C PRO A 246 6.43 -25.36 -17.74
N GLU A 247 6.27 -26.40 -16.92
CA GLU A 247 4.98 -27.01 -16.58
C GLU A 247 4.09 -26.12 -15.70
N ILE A 248 4.68 -25.16 -14.99
CA ILE A 248 3.94 -24.22 -14.15
C ILE A 248 3.29 -23.16 -15.04
N THR A 249 1.96 -23.15 -15.05
CA THR A 249 1.17 -22.09 -15.69
C THR A 249 0.99 -20.92 -14.71
N PHE A 250 1.19 -19.70 -15.18
CA PHE A 250 0.96 -18.47 -14.43
C PHE A 250 -0.30 -17.75 -14.92
N ASP A 251 -0.90 -16.91 -14.07
CA ASP A 251 -2.04 -16.10 -14.48
C ASP A 251 -1.57 -14.93 -15.37
N GLU A 252 -1.68 -15.11 -16.69
CA GLU A 252 -1.37 -14.05 -17.68
C GLU A 252 -2.38 -12.89 -17.64
N SER A 253 -3.47 -13.00 -16.88
CA SER A 253 -4.43 -11.91 -16.70
C SER A 253 -4.03 -10.92 -15.60
N CYS A 254 -2.90 -11.14 -14.90
CA CYS A 254 -2.40 -10.20 -13.89
C CYS A 254 -2.12 -8.82 -14.48
N ARG A 255 -2.64 -7.77 -13.85
CA ARG A 255 -2.55 -6.38 -14.37
C ARG A 255 -1.74 -5.41 -13.52
N SER A 256 -1.20 -5.89 -12.41
CA SER A 256 -0.43 -5.07 -11.49
C SER A 256 0.76 -5.84 -10.91
N MET A 257 1.76 -5.11 -10.43
CA MET A 257 2.93 -5.67 -9.77
C MET A 257 2.52 -6.57 -8.60
N CYS A 258 1.57 -6.11 -7.79
CA CYS A 258 1.10 -6.86 -6.63
C CYS A 258 0.40 -8.17 -7.03
N GLU A 259 -0.35 -8.19 -8.14
CA GLU A 259 -1.02 -9.41 -8.61
C GLU A 259 -0.03 -10.45 -9.11
N ILE A 260 0.98 -10.00 -9.86
CA ILE A 260 2.10 -10.85 -10.30
C ILE A 260 2.85 -11.38 -9.07
N CYS A 261 3.09 -10.52 -8.07
CA CYS A 261 3.75 -10.90 -6.83
C CYS A 261 2.96 -11.97 -6.09
N GLU A 262 1.66 -11.74 -5.86
CA GLU A 262 0.77 -12.69 -5.21
C GLU A 262 0.75 -14.02 -5.97
N ASP A 263 0.59 -14.00 -7.31
CA ASP A 263 0.61 -15.20 -8.13
C ASP A 263 1.96 -15.94 -8.08
N THR A 264 3.06 -15.25 -7.82
CA THR A 264 4.40 -15.87 -7.80
C THR A 264 4.77 -16.41 -6.43
N VAL A 265 4.58 -15.62 -5.37
CA VAL A 265 5.18 -15.90 -4.05
C VAL A 265 4.22 -16.56 -3.07
N THR A 266 2.93 -16.73 -3.42
CA THR A 266 1.96 -17.47 -2.58
C THR A 266 1.81 -18.93 -2.96
N ARG A 267 2.33 -19.34 -4.12
CA ARG A 267 2.21 -20.69 -4.66
C ARG A 267 3.38 -21.58 -4.21
N PRO A 268 3.17 -22.59 -3.36
CA PRO A 268 4.25 -23.41 -2.82
C PRO A 268 5.11 -24.08 -3.89
N GLU A 269 4.51 -24.53 -4.99
CA GLU A 269 5.22 -25.16 -6.10
C GLU A 269 6.18 -24.20 -6.81
N VAL A 270 5.79 -22.92 -6.93
CA VAL A 270 6.63 -21.87 -7.52
C VAL A 270 7.77 -21.51 -6.58
N VAL A 271 7.44 -21.26 -5.31
CA VAL A 271 8.44 -20.90 -4.29
C VAL A 271 9.46 -22.02 -4.12
N GLN A 272 9.05 -23.29 -4.09
CA GLN A 272 9.97 -24.44 -4.01
C GLN A 272 10.93 -24.52 -5.21
N VAL A 273 10.46 -24.23 -6.44
CA VAL A 273 11.34 -24.16 -7.62
C VAL A 273 12.37 -23.03 -7.44
N LEU A 274 11.94 -21.84 -7.04
CA LEU A 274 12.81 -20.69 -6.83
C LEU A 274 13.84 -20.94 -5.71
N ARG A 275 13.41 -21.51 -4.58
CA ARG A 275 14.29 -21.86 -3.45
C ARG A 275 15.33 -22.90 -3.82
N ARG A 276 14.96 -23.95 -4.58
CA ARG A 276 15.91 -24.97 -5.06
C ARG A 276 17.01 -24.40 -5.96
N HIS A 277 16.74 -23.27 -6.63
CA HIS A 277 17.68 -22.62 -7.54
C HIS A 277 18.20 -21.28 -7.01
N ALA A 278 18.13 -21.06 -5.69
CA ALA A 278 18.52 -19.82 -5.03
C ALA A 278 19.93 -19.35 -5.43
N ASP A 279 20.92 -20.24 -5.46
CA ASP A 279 22.30 -19.90 -5.81
C ASP A 279 22.44 -19.40 -7.25
N ALA A 280 21.72 -20.02 -8.19
CA ALA A 280 21.73 -19.61 -9.60
C ALA A 280 21.03 -18.24 -9.78
N ILE A 281 19.98 -17.98 -9.01
CA ILE A 281 19.30 -16.68 -8.99
C ILE A 281 20.23 -15.63 -8.41
N ALA A 282 20.90 -15.90 -7.29
CA ALA A 282 21.86 -14.99 -6.67
C ALA A 282 22.99 -14.63 -7.63
N ALA A 283 23.57 -15.62 -8.32
CA ALA A 283 24.60 -15.39 -9.33
C ALA A 283 24.08 -14.53 -10.51
N THR A 284 22.80 -14.66 -10.88
CA THR A 284 22.19 -13.84 -11.93
C THR A 284 22.01 -12.40 -11.49
N ILE A 285 21.55 -12.18 -10.25
CA ILE A 285 21.42 -10.85 -9.65
C ILE A 285 22.77 -10.13 -9.65
N LEU A 286 23.83 -10.79 -9.16
CA LEU A 286 25.17 -10.21 -9.10
C LEU A 286 25.69 -9.77 -10.49
N ARG A 287 25.52 -10.60 -11.51
CA ARG A 287 25.92 -10.24 -12.89
C ARG A 287 25.14 -9.04 -13.42
N MET A 288 23.83 -9.01 -13.21
CA MET A 288 22.99 -7.90 -13.66
C MET A 288 23.33 -6.58 -12.96
N ASP A 289 23.80 -6.65 -11.72
CA ASP A 289 24.25 -5.47 -10.96
C ASP A 289 25.56 -4.91 -11.49
N GLU A 290 26.51 -5.78 -11.84
CA GLU A 290 27.78 -5.39 -12.44
C GLU A 290 27.58 -4.72 -13.81
N GLU A 291 26.56 -5.14 -14.57
CA GLU A 291 26.22 -4.56 -15.89
C GLU A 291 25.46 -3.22 -15.80
N CYS A 292 24.86 -2.91 -14.65
CA CYS A 292 24.09 -1.68 -14.41
C CYS A 292 24.90 -0.56 -13.71
N MET A 293 26.14 -0.82 -13.30
CA MET A 293 27.10 0.16 -12.78
C MET A 293 27.99 0.72 -13.89
#